data_AF-A0A853I9P8-F1
#
_entry.id   AF-A0A853I9P8-F1
#
_cell.length_a   1.000
_cell.length_b   1.000
_cell.length_c   1.000
_cell.angle_alpha   90.00
_cell.angle_beta   90.00
_cell.angle_gamma   90.00
#
_symmetry.space_group_name_H-M   'P 1'
#
loop_
_entity.id
_entity.type
_entity.pdbx_description
1 polymer ?
#
loop_
_entity_poly.entity_id
_entity_poly.type
_entity_poly.pdbx_seq_one_letter_code
_entity_poly.pdbx_strand_id
1 'polypeptide(L)'
;AGKASVEDFGYGKGYTEAQKYWREILNLLDRLRNEKNIAYILTAHAHIKRFDSPETDSYDRYQIKLNDKASGLVQESVDCVLFCNYQVNINKADVGFGKEKARGISTGQRLIHTVEKPAYIAKNRFNLPEKMPLSWEAFTNALNPQPSV
;
A
#
# COMPACT_ATOMS: atom_id res chain seq x y z
N ALA A 1 24.14 7.17 -23.28
CA ALA A 1 23.56 8.25 -24.11
C ALA A 1 23.59 9.55 -23.32
N GLY A 2 24.08 10.65 -23.89
CA GLY A 2 24.33 11.94 -23.21
C GLY A 2 23.06 12.74 -22.88
N LYS A 3 22.15 12.15 -22.13
CA LYS A 3 20.93 12.79 -21.61
C LYS A 3 21.06 12.87 -20.08
N ALA A 4 20.75 14.03 -19.50
CA ALA A 4 21.01 14.32 -18.09
C ALA A 4 19.80 13.95 -17.20
N SER A 5 18.60 13.97 -17.76
CA SER A 5 17.35 13.66 -17.07
C SER A 5 16.52 12.59 -17.81
N VAL A 6 15.70 11.87 -17.05
CA VAL A 6 14.66 10.96 -17.60
C VAL A 6 13.64 11.71 -18.48
N GLU A 7 13.52 13.02 -18.27
CA GLU A 7 12.62 13.91 -19.02
C GLU A 7 13.21 14.36 -20.36
N ASP A 8 14.52 14.22 -20.56
CA ASP A 8 15.18 14.60 -21.82
C ASP A 8 14.95 13.57 -22.94
N PHE A 9 14.35 12.44 -22.58
CA PHE A 9 13.81 11.44 -23.49
C PHE A 9 12.40 11.85 -23.89
N GLY A 10 11.99 11.59 -25.14
CA GLY A 10 10.64 11.94 -25.61
C GLY A 10 9.53 11.49 -24.66
N TYR A 11 8.41 12.20 -24.64
CA TYR A 11 7.35 12.09 -23.61
C TYR A 11 7.08 10.65 -23.15
N GLY A 12 7.25 10.40 -21.85
CA GLY A 12 7.00 9.11 -21.21
C GLY A 12 8.00 7.99 -21.54
N LYS A 13 8.90 8.16 -22.52
CA LYS A 13 9.89 7.13 -22.92
C LYS A 13 10.95 6.91 -21.84
N GLY A 14 11.43 7.98 -21.21
CA GLY A 14 12.39 7.84 -20.12
C GLY A 14 11.84 7.00 -18.95
N TYR A 15 10.57 7.19 -18.59
CA TYR A 15 9.92 6.39 -17.54
C TYR A 15 9.67 4.94 -17.95
N THR A 16 9.50 4.66 -19.24
CA THR A 16 9.46 3.29 -19.77
C THR A 16 10.84 2.64 -19.66
N GLU A 17 11.91 3.34 -20.05
CA GLU A 17 13.28 2.84 -19.91
C GLU A 17 13.66 2.62 -18.44
N ALA A 18 13.18 3.49 -17.55
CA ALA A 18 13.39 3.36 -16.11
C ALA A 18 12.82 2.06 -15.53
N GLN A 19 11.83 1.42 -16.18
CA GLN A 19 11.29 0.13 -15.75
C GLN A 19 12.36 -0.99 -15.74
N LYS A 20 13.38 -0.90 -16.60
CA LYS A 20 14.47 -1.89 -16.64
C LYS A 20 15.23 -1.92 -15.32
N TYR A 21 15.53 -0.75 -14.76
CA TYR A 21 16.22 -0.64 -13.47
C TYR A 21 15.33 -1.08 -12.30
N TRP A 22 14.03 -0.79 -12.35
CA TRP A 22 13.09 -1.33 -11.35
C TRP A 22 13.07 -2.86 -11.35
N ARG A 23 13.01 -3.49 -12.53
CA ARG A 23 13.08 -4.95 -12.66
C ARG A 23 14.39 -5.50 -12.13
N GLU A 24 15.51 -4.84 -12.41
CA GLU A 24 16.82 -5.23 -11.88
C GLU A 24 16.84 -5.23 -10.35
N ILE A 25 16.37 -4.15 -9.71
CA ILE A 25 16.30 -4.06 -8.25
C ILE A 25 15.39 -5.15 -7.67
N LEU A 26 14.20 -5.34 -8.23
CA LEU A 26 13.25 -6.36 -7.76
C LEU A 26 13.81 -7.78 -7.90
N ASN A 27 14.48 -8.07 -9.02
CA ASN A 27 15.15 -9.35 -9.23
C ASN A 27 16.25 -9.59 -8.18
N LEU A 28 17.04 -8.56 -7.84
CA LEU A 28 18.07 -8.68 -6.80
C LEU A 28 17.46 -8.93 -5.42
N LEU A 29 16.35 -8.27 -5.09
CA LEU A 29 15.61 -8.50 -3.84
C LEU A 29 15.03 -9.92 -3.77
N ASP A 30 14.47 -10.41 -4.88
CA ASP A 30 13.95 -11.78 -4.97
C ASP A 30 15.07 -12.82 -4.85
N ARG A 31 16.28 -12.53 -5.36
CA ARG A 31 17.45 -13.40 -5.13
C ARG A 31 17.85 -13.45 -3.66
N LEU A 32 17.85 -12.32 -2.95
CA LEU A 32 18.10 -12.32 -1.50
C LEU A 32 17.07 -13.18 -0.76
N ARG A 33 15.80 -13.10 -1.16
CA ARG A 33 14.75 -13.94 -0.58
C ARG A 33 14.97 -15.42 -0.89
N ASN A 34 15.10 -15.78 -2.16
CA ASN A 34 15.07 -17.17 -2.62
C ASN A 34 16.37 -17.92 -2.37
N GLU A 35 17.52 -17.23 -2.47
CA GLU A 35 18.85 -17.84 -2.33
C GLU A 35 19.41 -17.70 -0.91
N LYS A 36 18.97 -16.69 -0.14
CA LYS A 36 19.52 -16.37 1.19
C LYS A 36 18.50 -16.39 2.32
N ASN A 37 17.23 -16.68 2.03
CA ASN A 37 16.14 -16.66 3.03
C ASN A 37 16.00 -15.31 3.76
N ILE A 38 16.31 -14.20 3.07
CA ILE A 38 16.18 -12.85 3.62
C ILE A 38 14.90 -12.22 3.08
N ALA A 39 13.93 -11.96 3.97
CA ALA A 39 12.76 -11.19 3.62
C ALA A 39 13.12 -9.70 3.45
N TYR A 40 12.45 -9.03 2.50
CA TYR A 40 12.60 -7.59 2.28
C TYR A 40 11.26 -6.87 2.48
N ILE A 41 11.35 -5.63 2.98
CA ILE A 41 10.20 -4.74 3.16
C ILE A 41 10.51 -3.43 2.46
N LEU A 42 9.64 -3.02 1.53
CA LEU A 42 9.72 -1.73 0.86
C LEU A 42 8.73 -0.75 1.49
N THR A 43 9.22 0.41 1.92
CA THR A 43 8.37 1.48 2.47
C THR A 43 8.18 2.57 1.44
N ALA A 44 6.94 3.05 1.29
CA ALA A 44 6.63 4.17 0.39
C ALA A 44 5.59 5.09 1.01
N HIS A 45 5.64 6.37 0.63
CA HIS A 45 4.62 7.34 1.01
C HIS A 45 3.34 7.08 0.22
N ALA A 46 2.19 7.34 0.84
CA ALA A 46 0.91 7.41 0.14
C ALA A 46 0.62 8.84 -0.32
N HIS A 47 -0.19 8.96 -1.36
CA HIS A 47 -0.79 10.22 -1.80
C HIS A 47 -2.22 9.96 -2.23
N ILE A 48 -3.05 11.00 -2.20
CA ILE A 48 -4.45 10.90 -2.61
C ILE A 48 -4.52 11.19 -4.11
N LYS A 49 -5.12 10.27 -4.87
CA LYS A 49 -5.41 10.41 -6.30
C LYS A 49 -6.87 10.07 -6.54
N ARG A 50 -7.51 10.82 -7.43
CA ARG A 50 -8.83 10.46 -7.96
C ARG A 50 -8.73 9.12 -8.69
N PHE A 51 -9.70 8.25 -8.44
CA PHE A 51 -9.90 7.00 -9.15
C PHE A 51 -11.27 7.04 -9.83
N ASP A 52 -11.27 6.92 -11.15
CA ASP A 52 -12.48 6.85 -11.96
C ASP A 52 -12.83 5.37 -12.16
N SER A 53 -13.74 4.86 -11.33
CA SER A 53 -14.21 3.47 -11.37
C SER A 53 -15.19 3.29 -12.54
N PRO A 54 -15.13 2.17 -13.28
CA PRO A 54 -16.17 1.84 -14.25
C PRO A 54 -17.49 1.39 -13.60
N GLU A 55 -17.47 1.01 -12.31
CA GLU A 55 -18.61 0.42 -11.60
C GLU A 55 -19.28 1.37 -10.59
N THR A 56 -18.58 2.43 -10.18
CA THR A 56 -19.04 3.35 -9.13
C THR A 56 -18.69 4.78 -9.50
N ASP A 57 -19.28 5.74 -8.80
CA ASP A 57 -18.83 7.12 -8.89
C ASP A 57 -17.34 7.23 -8.55
N SER A 58 -16.68 8.17 -9.21
CA SER A 58 -15.29 8.52 -8.95
C SER A 58 -15.06 8.94 -7.50
N TYR A 59 -13.98 8.45 -6.91
CA TYR A 59 -13.64 8.70 -5.51
C TYR A 59 -12.14 8.95 -5.33
N ASP A 60 -11.79 9.55 -4.19
CA ASP A 60 -10.40 9.74 -3.79
C ASP A 60 -9.84 8.47 -3.15
N ARG A 61 -8.64 8.10 -3.57
CA ARG A 61 -7.98 6.86 -3.17
C ARG A 61 -6.54 7.12 -2.74
N TYR A 62 -6.12 6.53 -1.63
CA TYR A 62 -4.71 6.45 -1.26
C TYR A 62 -3.97 5.49 -2.18
N GLN A 63 -2.98 6.03 -2.90
CA GLN A 63 -2.13 5.30 -3.82
C GLN A 63 -0.65 5.49 -3.45
N ILE A 64 0.19 4.54 -3.84
CA ILE A 64 1.64 4.59 -3.61
C ILE A 64 2.23 5.76 -4.40
N LYS A 65 2.97 6.66 -3.73
CA LYS A 65 3.60 7.86 -4.33
C LYS A 65 4.84 7.49 -5.13
N LEU A 66 4.62 6.77 -6.23
CA LEU A 66 5.57 6.38 -7.25
C LEU A 66 5.01 6.73 -8.63
N ASN A 67 5.88 6.75 -9.64
CA ASN A 67 5.43 6.78 -11.03
C ASN A 67 4.51 5.57 -11.30
N ASP A 68 3.42 5.77 -12.03
CA ASP A 68 2.35 4.76 -12.15
C ASP A 68 2.86 3.42 -12.74
N LYS A 69 3.79 3.46 -13.70
CA LYS A 69 4.39 2.23 -14.27
C LYS A 69 5.24 1.49 -13.24
N ALA A 70 6.09 2.22 -12.50
CA ALA A 70 6.93 1.63 -11.45
C ALA A 70 6.07 1.10 -10.29
N SER A 71 5.03 1.83 -9.91
CA SER A 71 4.07 1.42 -8.89
C SER A 71 3.39 0.11 -9.26
N GLY A 72 2.89 -0.02 -10.50
CA GLY A 72 2.32 -1.27 -11.01
C GLY A 72 3.31 -2.43 -10.94
N LEU A 73 4.53 -2.23 -11.44
CA LEU A 73 5.57 -3.26 -11.43
C LEU A 73 5.92 -3.75 -10.00
N VAL A 74 6.07 -2.83 -9.04
CA VAL A 74 6.36 -3.19 -7.65
C VAL A 74 5.18 -3.97 -7.05
N GLN A 75 3.94 -3.49 -7.22
CA GLN A 75 2.75 -4.15 -6.69
C GLN A 75 2.51 -5.54 -7.28
N GLU A 76 2.83 -5.74 -8.56
CA GLU A 76 2.78 -7.05 -9.22
C GLU A 76 3.80 -8.02 -8.60
N SER A 77 5.01 -7.54 -8.34
CA SER A 77 6.16 -8.37 -7.92
C SER A 77 6.10 -8.80 -6.45
N VAL A 78 5.63 -7.95 -5.54
CA VAL A 78 5.60 -8.24 -4.10
C VAL A 78 4.43 -9.17 -3.70
N ASP A 79 4.56 -9.94 -2.63
CA ASP A 79 3.45 -10.78 -2.15
C ASP A 79 2.35 -10.00 -1.43
N CYS A 80 2.75 -8.92 -0.74
CA CYS A 80 1.85 -8.08 0.03
C CYS A 80 2.05 -6.60 -0.31
N VAL A 81 0.94 -5.89 -0.45
CA VAL A 81 0.87 -4.43 -0.43
C VAL A 81 0.03 -4.06 0.77
N LEU A 82 0.64 -3.40 1.74
CA LEU A 82 0.04 -3.15 3.04
C LEU A 82 -0.20 -1.66 3.23
N PHE A 83 -1.47 -1.25 3.32
CA PHE A 83 -1.78 0.15 3.59
C PHE A 83 -1.76 0.40 5.09
N CYS A 84 -0.91 1.32 5.55
CA CYS A 84 -0.76 1.63 6.96
C CYS A 84 -1.38 2.99 7.28
N ASN A 85 -2.30 3.04 8.24
CA ASN A 85 -2.95 4.30 8.63
C ASN A 85 -3.29 4.32 10.12
N TYR A 86 -3.60 5.50 10.65
CA TYR A 86 -4.14 5.66 11.99
C TYR A 86 -5.57 5.13 12.07
N GLN A 87 -5.88 4.46 13.18
CA GLN A 87 -7.24 4.10 13.51
C GLN A 87 -8.03 5.36 13.87
N VAL A 88 -9.04 5.67 13.07
CA VAL A 88 -10.00 6.73 13.36
C VAL A 88 -11.26 6.09 13.94
N ASN A 89 -11.53 6.34 15.22
CA ASN A 89 -12.80 5.98 15.82
C ASN A 89 -13.78 7.14 15.60
N ILE A 90 -14.91 6.87 14.94
CA ILE A 90 -15.95 7.87 14.75
C ILE A 90 -16.83 7.86 15.99
N ASN A 91 -16.64 8.83 16.89
CA ASN A 91 -17.60 9.08 17.95
C ASN A 91 -18.70 9.99 17.38
N LYS A 92 -19.91 9.45 17.29
CA LYS A 92 -21.11 10.23 17.00
C LYS A 92 -21.55 10.87 18.31
N ALA A 93 -21.35 12.18 18.43
CA ALA A 93 -21.93 12.96 19.52
C ALA A 93 -23.26 13.54 19.05
N ASP A 94 -24.32 13.32 19.82
CA ASP A 94 -25.59 14.00 19.64
C ASP A 94 -25.40 15.47 20.03
N VAL A 95 -25.61 16.38 19.08
CA VAL A 95 -25.53 17.83 19.30
C VAL A 95 -26.91 18.46 19.51
N GLY A 96 -27.94 17.65 19.72
CA GLY A 96 -29.32 18.08 19.88
C GLY A 96 -29.99 18.38 18.54
N PHE A 97 -31.32 18.51 18.56
CA PHE A 97 -32.18 18.68 17.37
C PHE A 97 -32.08 17.54 16.33
N GLY A 98 -31.82 16.30 16.78
CA GLY A 98 -31.74 15.14 15.89
C GLY A 98 -30.56 15.17 14.91
N LYS A 99 -29.55 16.00 15.16
CA LYS A 99 -28.34 16.08 14.34
C LYS A 99 -27.19 15.36 15.04
N GLU A 100 -26.68 14.32 14.41
CA GLU A 100 -25.45 13.65 14.86
C GLU A 100 -24.23 14.33 14.22
N LYS A 101 -23.23 14.71 15.02
CA LYS A 101 -21.93 15.15 14.50
C LYS A 101 -20.87 14.09 14.78
N ALA A 102 -20.40 13.45 13.71
CA ALA A 102 -19.26 12.54 13.75
C ALA A 102 -17.98 13.33 14.04
N ARG A 103 -17.31 13.07 15.17
CA ARG A 103 -15.94 13.50 15.43
C ARG A 103 -15.02 12.28 15.39
N GLY A 104 -14.07 12.28 14.46
CA GLY A 104 -13.01 11.28 14.42
C GLY A 104 -12.04 11.52 15.59
N ILE A 105 -12.00 10.60 16.54
CA ILE A 105 -10.95 10.55 17.56
C ILE A 105 -9.90 9.56 17.05
N SER A 106 -8.69 10.05 16.78
CA SER A 106 -7.55 9.17 16.56
C SER A 106 -7.10 8.62 17.91
N THR A 107 -7.11 7.30 18.09
CA THR A 107 -6.61 6.66 19.31
C THR A 107 -5.08 6.65 19.38
N GLY A 108 -4.39 7.20 18.37
CA GLY A 108 -2.94 7.10 18.19
C GLY A 108 -2.48 5.73 17.69
N GLN A 109 -3.36 4.72 17.71
CA GLN A 109 -3.07 3.39 17.22
C GLN A 109 -2.93 3.39 15.70
N ARG A 110 -1.86 2.75 15.21
CA ARG A 110 -1.61 2.55 13.78
C ARG A 110 -1.99 1.12 13.41
N LEU A 111 -2.66 0.98 12.26
CA LEU A 111 -3.12 -0.29 11.73
C LEU A 111 -2.48 -0.55 10.37
N ILE A 112 -2.29 -1.84 10.09
CA ILE A 112 -2.01 -2.40 8.78
C ILE A 112 -3.35 -2.87 8.20
N HIS A 113 -3.66 -2.46 6.99
CA HIS A 113 -4.77 -2.96 6.19
C HIS A 113 -4.22 -3.88 5.09
N THR A 114 -4.74 -5.10 5.03
CA THR A 114 -4.22 -6.16 4.14
C THR A 114 -5.13 -6.44 2.94
N VAL A 115 -6.39 -6.00 3.00
CA VAL A 115 -7.40 -6.22 1.96
C VAL A 115 -7.72 -4.91 1.25
N GLU A 116 -7.80 -4.95 -0.07
CA GLU A 116 -8.11 -3.79 -0.90
C GLU A 116 -9.49 -3.20 -0.57
N LYS A 117 -9.58 -1.87 -0.53
CA LYS A 117 -10.84 -1.12 -0.39
C LYS A 117 -10.87 0.04 -1.37
N PRO A 118 -12.04 0.65 -1.65
CA PRO A 118 -12.10 1.86 -2.48
C PRO A 118 -11.13 2.95 -2.00
N ALA A 119 -11.01 3.15 -0.68
CA ALA A 119 -10.15 4.18 -0.11
C ALA A 119 -8.64 3.93 -0.27
N TYR A 120 -8.16 2.70 -0.48
CA TYR A 120 -6.71 2.40 -0.52
C TYR A 120 -6.38 1.10 -1.25
N ILE A 121 -5.17 1.03 -1.80
CA ILE A 121 -4.67 -0.20 -2.45
C ILE A 121 -4.05 -1.13 -1.40
N ALA A 122 -4.41 -2.41 -1.45
CA ALA A 122 -3.76 -3.46 -0.68
C ALA A 122 -3.78 -4.80 -1.44
N LYS A 123 -2.84 -5.68 -1.10
CA LYS A 123 -2.66 -7.02 -1.70
C LYS A 123 -2.19 -7.96 -0.59
N ASN A 124 -2.73 -9.18 -0.56
CA ASN A 124 -2.41 -10.16 0.47
C ASN A 124 -2.42 -11.58 -0.13
N ARG A 125 -1.24 -12.21 -0.17
CA ARG A 125 -1.08 -13.61 -0.59
C ARG A 125 -0.91 -14.60 0.57
N PHE A 126 -0.80 -14.11 1.80
CA PHE A 126 -0.56 -14.94 2.98
C PHE A 126 -1.82 -15.21 3.81
N ASN A 127 -3.00 -14.88 3.27
CA ASN A 127 -4.28 -15.04 3.98
C ASN A 127 -4.31 -14.33 5.37
N LEU A 128 -3.61 -13.20 5.47
CA LEU A 128 -3.59 -12.38 6.69
C LEU A 128 -4.99 -11.85 7.06
N PRO A 129 -5.26 -11.58 8.34
CA PRO A 129 -6.45 -10.84 8.76
C PRO A 129 -6.60 -9.50 8.05
N GLU A 130 -7.84 -9.03 7.85
CA GLU A 130 -8.14 -7.78 7.13
C GLU A 130 -7.41 -6.56 7.69
N LYS A 131 -7.26 -6.52 9.01
CA LYS A 131 -6.52 -5.47 9.72
C LYS A 131 -5.77 -6.04 10.93
N MET A 132 -4.64 -5.43 11.25
CA MET A 132 -3.85 -5.76 12.44
C MET A 132 -3.08 -4.52 12.94
N PRO A 133 -2.58 -4.50 14.18
CA PRO A 133 -1.68 -3.44 14.63
C PRO A 133 -0.45 -3.29 13.73
N LEU A 134 0.04 -2.06 13.55
CA LEU A 134 1.33 -1.80 12.90
C LEU A 134 2.49 -2.21 13.82
N SER A 135 2.73 -3.52 13.90
CA SER A 135 3.87 -4.10 14.59
C SER A 135 4.38 -5.34 13.86
N TRP A 136 5.69 -5.57 13.96
CA TRP A 136 6.33 -6.76 13.38
C TRP A 136 5.80 -8.04 14.02
N GLU A 137 5.56 -8.03 15.33
CA GLU A 137 5.01 -9.15 16.07
C GLU A 137 3.60 -9.52 15.60
N ALA A 138 2.70 -8.55 15.42
CA ALA A 138 1.36 -8.81 14.91
C ALA A 138 1.39 -9.42 13.50
N PHE A 139 2.26 -8.90 12.63
CA PHE A 139 2.43 -9.42 11.29
C PHE A 139 2.98 -10.85 11.25
N THR A 140 4.03 -11.13 12.01
CA THR A 140 4.66 -12.47 12.04
C THR A 140 3.76 -13.52 12.69
N ASN A 141 3.03 -13.18 13.75
CA ASN A 141 2.03 -14.06 14.34
C ASN A 141 0.89 -14.38 13.35
N ALA A 142 0.50 -13.40 12.52
CA ALA A 142 -0.54 -13.60 11.50
C ALA A 142 -0.08 -14.47 10.32
N LEU A 143 1.22 -14.58 10.03
CA LEU A 143 1.75 -15.45 8.97
C LEU A 143 1.67 -16.94 9.31
N ASN A 144 1.76 -17.29 10.59
CA ASN A 144 1.74 -18.66 11.08
C ASN A 144 0.64 -18.80 12.13
N PRO A 145 -0.65 -18.90 11.72
CA PRO A 145 -1.72 -19.12 12.69
C PRO A 145 -1.43 -20.44 13.41
N GLN A 146 -1.05 -20.36 14.68
CA GLN A 146 -0.95 -21.55 15.53
C GLN A 146 -2.30 -22.26 15.46
N PRO A 147 -2.35 -23.59 15.23
CA PRO A 147 -3.61 -24.30 15.26
C PRO A 147 -4.26 -24.03 16.62
N SER A 148 -5.49 -23.54 16.59
CA SER A 148 -6.30 -23.37 17.79
C SER A 148 -6.39 -24.73 18.51
N VAL A 149 -5.79 -24.79 19.71
CA VAL A 149 -5.89 -25.93 20.62
C VAL A 149 -7.33 -26.12 21.06
#